data_AF-A0A967WBN3-F1
#
_entry.id   AF-A0A967WBN3-F1
#
_cell.length_a   1.000
_cell.length_b   1.000
_cell.length_c   1.000
_cell.angle_alpha   90.00
_cell.angle_beta   90.00
_cell.angle_gamma   90.00
#
_symmetry.space_group_name_H-M   'P 1'
#
loop_
_entity.id
_entity.type
_entity.pdbx_description
1 polymer ?
#
loop_
_entity_poly.entity_id
_entity_poly.type
_entity_poly.pdbx_seq_one_letter_code
_entity_poly.pdbx_strand_id
1 'polypeptide(L)'
;FFDNPELPHTRSEIALPLKVRDRVIGVLDVQSTEEAAFSEEDVEVLQTMADQVALAIENARLLEESQRTLRELQTAYGEHIRTAWEGMETPPAF
;
A
#
# COMPACT_ATOMS: atom_id res chain seq x y z
N PHE A 1 17.21 18.65 -12.64
CA PHE A 1 18.07 17.76 -11.86
C PHE A 1 17.81 18.08 -10.40
N PHE A 2 17.25 17.15 -9.63
CA PHE A 2 17.05 17.35 -8.20
C PHE A 2 18.39 17.12 -7.52
N ASP A 3 18.85 18.09 -6.73
CA ASP A 3 20.07 17.96 -5.93
C ASP A 3 19.73 17.07 -4.73
N ASN A 4 20.03 15.77 -4.83
CA ASN A 4 19.78 14.82 -3.76
C ASN A 4 21.05 14.70 -2.89
N PRO A 5 21.07 15.24 -1.66
CA PRO A 5 22.25 15.19 -0.80
C PRO A 5 22.63 13.75 -0.40
N GLU A 6 21.69 12.81 -0.44
CA GLU A 6 21.93 11.39 -0.16
C GLU A 6 22.54 10.64 -1.35
N LEU A 7 22.37 11.16 -2.57
CA LEU A 7 22.88 10.59 -3.82
C LEU A 7 23.61 11.67 -4.66
N PRO A 8 24.69 12.27 -4.14
CA PRO A 8 25.36 13.43 -4.76
C PRO A 8 26.13 13.09 -6.05
N HIS A 9 26.18 11.82 -6.42
CA HIS A 9 26.96 11.33 -7.56
C HIS A 9 26.08 10.75 -8.67
N THR A 10 24.77 10.96 -8.61
CA THR A 10 23.85 10.53 -9.67
C THR A 10 24.19 11.21 -10.99
N ARG A 11 24.34 10.42 -12.04
CA ARG A 11 24.65 10.85 -13.41
C ARG A 11 23.68 10.28 -14.44
N SER A 12 22.89 9.28 -14.06
CA SER A 12 21.73 8.79 -14.80
C SER A 12 20.61 8.41 -13.83
N GLU A 13 19.37 8.57 -14.25
CA GLU A 13 18.18 8.28 -13.45
C GLU A 13 17.04 7.82 -14.37
N ILE A 14 16.26 6.84 -13.91
CA ILE A 14 14.96 6.50 -14.48
C ILE A 14 13.93 6.44 -13.36
N ALA A 15 12.79 7.10 -13.60
CA ALA A 15 11.66 7.14 -12.68
C ALA A 15 10.46 6.46 -13.34
N LEU A 16 10.10 5.30 -12.82
CA LEU A 16 9.04 4.47 -13.37
C LEU A 16 7.80 4.54 -12.47
N PRO A 17 6.61 4.78 -13.01
CA PRO A 17 5.43 4.96 -12.19
C PRO A 17 4.96 3.61 -11.64
N LEU A 18 4.69 3.56 -10.33
CA LEU A 18 3.96 2.44 -9.72
C LEU A 18 2.47 2.66 -10.00
N LYS A 19 1.91 1.94 -10.98
CA LYS A 19 0.53 2.13 -11.45
C LYS A 19 -0.35 0.93 -11.12
N VAL A 20 -1.56 1.23 -10.67
CA VAL A 20 -2.65 0.27 -10.58
C VAL A 20 -3.86 0.82 -11.34
N ARG A 21 -4.23 0.14 -12.44
CA ARG A 21 -5.18 0.67 -13.43
C ARG A 21 -4.73 2.07 -13.89
N ASP A 22 -5.60 3.07 -13.77
CA ASP A 22 -5.32 4.44 -14.19
C ASP A 22 -4.74 5.34 -13.07
N ARG A 23 -4.41 4.75 -11.91
CA ARG A 23 -3.91 5.49 -10.75
C ARG A 23 -2.42 5.23 -10.50
N VAL A 24 -1.64 6.32 -10.44
CA VAL A 24 -0.26 6.29 -9.93
C VAL A 24 -0.31 6.30 -8.40
N ILE A 25 0.32 5.31 -7.76
CA ILE A 25 0.37 5.17 -6.30
C ILE A 25 1.77 5.43 -5.73
N GLY A 26 2.78 5.60 -6.59
CA GLY A 26 4.15 5.88 -6.22
C GLY A 26 5.08 5.87 -7.43
N VAL A 27 6.39 5.86 -7.18
CA VAL A 27 7.44 5.83 -8.19
C VAL A 27 8.52 4.83 -7.76
N LEU A 28 8.97 3.99 -8.69
CA LEU A 28 10.23 3.27 -8.60
C LEU A 28 11.32 4.15 -9.19
N ASP A 29 12.19 4.65 -8.33
CA ASP A 29 13.32 5.51 -8.72
C ASP A 29 14.62 4.69 -8.72
N VAL A 30 15.35 4.76 -9.83
CA VAL A 30 16.61 4.02 -10.03
C VAL A 30 17.67 4.99 -10.53
N GLN A 31 18.77 5.09 -9.79
CA GLN A 31 19.86 6.03 -10.02
C GLN A 31 21.17 5.29 -10.28
N SER A 32 22.03 5.87 -11.12
CA SER A 32 23.37 5.37 -11.40
C SER A 32 24.41 6.50 -11.35
N THR A 33 25.62 6.17 -10.95
CA THR A 33 26.80 7.04 -11.02
C THR A 33 27.48 7.01 -12.39
N GLU A 34 27.03 6.13 -13.29
CA GLU A 34 27.48 6.09 -14.69
C GLU A 34 26.54 6.94 -15.57
N GLU A 35 27.09 7.57 -16.61
CA GLU A 35 26.29 8.30 -17.61
C GLU A 35 25.65 7.32 -18.60
N ALA A 36 24.42 7.63 -19.04
CA ALA A 36 23.66 6.80 -19.98
C ALA A 36 23.57 5.32 -19.56
N ALA A 37 23.41 5.06 -18.26
CA ALA A 37 23.52 3.73 -17.68
C ALA A 37 22.35 2.78 -18.02
N PHE A 38 21.24 3.29 -18.54
CA PHE A 38 20.02 2.52 -18.77
C PHE A 38 19.70 2.45 -20.26
N SER A 39 19.54 1.23 -20.75
CA SER A 39 19.04 0.93 -22.08
C SER A 39 17.50 0.91 -22.12
N GLU A 40 16.92 0.82 -23.32
CA GLU A 40 15.47 0.61 -23.46
C GLU A 40 15.03 -0.73 -22.86
N GLU A 41 15.86 -1.78 -22.96
CA GLU A 41 15.59 -3.09 -22.35
C GLU A 41 15.53 -3.00 -20.82
N ASP A 42 16.43 -2.22 -20.21
CA ASP A 42 16.39 -1.97 -18.76
C ASP A 42 15.09 -1.29 -18.34
N VAL A 43 14.61 -0.33 -19.13
CA VAL A 43 13.34 0.37 -18.87
C VAL A 43 12.16 -0.62 -18.95
N GLU A 44 12.12 -1.51 -19.94
CA GLU A 44 11.04 -2.50 -20.08
C GLU A 44 11.01 -3.50 -18.92
N VAL A 45 12.17 -4.01 -18.53
CA VAL A 45 12.31 -4.95 -17.40
C VAL A 45 11.90 -4.27 -16.11
N LEU A 46 12.43 -3.07 -15.84
CA LEU A 46 12.14 -2.34 -14.61
C LEU A 46 10.70 -1.84 -14.56
N GLN A 47 10.07 -1.52 -15.70
CA GLN A 47 8.64 -1.18 -15.75
C GLN A 47 7.79 -2.40 -15.37
N THR A 48 8.15 -3.59 -15.85
CA THR A 48 7.48 -4.84 -15.45
C THR A 48 7.59 -5.06 -13.94
N MET A 49 8.77 -4.81 -13.37
CA MET A 49 8.98 -4.89 -11.91
C MET A 49 8.17 -3.84 -11.16
N ALA A 50 8.13 -2.59 -11.64
CA ALA A 50 7.33 -1.51 -11.10
C ALA A 50 5.83 -1.87 -11.05
N ASP A 51 5.31 -2.50 -12.12
CA ASP A 51 3.92 -2.95 -12.17
C ASP A 51 3.62 -4.03 -11.12
N GLN A 52 4.52 -5.00 -10.93
CA GLN A 52 4.36 -6.03 -9.90
C GLN A 52 4.42 -5.45 -8.48
N VAL A 53 5.35 -4.52 -8.23
CA VAL A 53 5.46 -3.83 -6.94
C VAL A 53 4.20 -3.00 -6.66
N ALA A 54 3.68 -2.29 -7.66
CA ALA A 54 2.46 -1.51 -7.51
C ALA A 54 1.26 -2.39 -7.10
N LEU A 55 1.12 -3.55 -7.75
CA LEU A 55 0.07 -4.51 -7.41
C LEU A 55 0.22 -5.07 -5.99
N ALA A 56 1.45 -5.40 -5.58
CA ALA A 56 1.73 -5.90 -4.23
C ALA A 56 1.39 -4.87 -3.14
N ILE A 57 1.76 -3.61 -3.34
CA ILE A 57 1.44 -2.50 -2.43
C ILE A 57 -0.07 -2.32 -2.31
N GLU A 58 -0.80 -2.31 -3.43
CA GLU A 58 -2.26 -2.16 -3.40
C GLU A 58 -2.94 -3.35 -2.71
N ASN A 59 -2.46 -4.58 -2.94
CA ASN A 59 -2.98 -5.77 -2.25
C ASN A 59 -2.77 -5.70 -0.74
N ALA A 60 -1.60 -5.25 -0.29
CA ALA A 60 -1.32 -5.05 1.13
C ALA A 60 -2.28 -4.00 1.73
N ARG A 61 -2.47 -2.87 1.05
CA ARG A 61 -3.41 -1.81 1.45
C ARG A 61 -4.84 -2.32 1.57
N LEU A 62 -5.31 -3.08 0.57
CA LEU A 62 -6.66 -3.66 0.56
C LEU A 62 -6.85 -4.68 1.68
N LEU A 63 -5.82 -5.50 1.97
CA LEU A 63 -5.85 -6.44 3.07
C LEU A 63 -5.96 -5.73 4.42
N GLU A 64 -5.16 -4.70 4.65
CA GLU A 64 -5.22 -3.88 5.87
C GLU A 64 -6.60 -3.23 6.06
N GLU A 65 -7.18 -2.70 4.98
CA GLU A 65 -8.51 -2.10 4.96
C GLU A 65 -9.61 -3.13 5.30
N SER A 66 -9.53 -4.33 4.71
CA SER A 66 -10.45 -5.43 5.04
C SER A 66 -10.33 -5.83 6.50
N GLN A 67 -9.11 -5.97 7.04
CA GLN A 67 -8.90 -6.35 8.43
C GLN A 67 -9.39 -5.27 9.41
N ARG A 68 -9.21 -3.99 9.08
CA ARG A 68 -9.73 -2.87 9.87
C ARG A 68 -11.26 -2.91 9.93
N THR A 69 -11.91 -3.08 8.79
CA THR A 69 -13.37 -3.18 8.70
C THR A 69 -13.90 -4.34 9.56
N LEU A 70 -13.25 -5.51 9.51
CA LEU A 70 -13.63 -6.66 10.34
C LEU A 70 -13.51 -6.35 11.85
N ARG A 71 -12.44 -5.68 12.28
CA ARG A 71 -12.27 -5.29 13.68
C ARG A 71 -13.34 -4.31 14.15
N GLU A 72 -13.65 -3.30 13.34
CA GLU A 72 -14.70 -2.31 13.65
C GLU A 72 -16.07 -2.98 13.83
N LEU A 73 -16.43 -3.92 12.95
CA LEU A 73 -17.65 -4.71 13.07
C LEU A 73 -17.66 -5.56 14.34
N GLN A 74 -16.56 -6.26 14.65
CA GLN A 74 -16.46 -7.07 15.86
C GLN A 74 -16.65 -6.25 17.14
N THR A 75 -16.06 -5.05 17.21
CA THR A 75 -16.24 -4.14 18.34
C THR A 75 -17.71 -3.70 18.46
N ALA A 76 -18.32 -3.26 17.36
CA ALA A 76 -19.73 -2.84 17.36
C ALA A 76 -20.69 -3.97 17.77
N TYR A 77 -20.50 -5.18 17.23
CA TYR A 77 -21.30 -6.35 17.63
C TYR A 77 -21.11 -6.72 19.10
N GLY A 78 -19.89 -6.63 19.63
CA GLY A 78 -19.60 -6.91 21.04
C GLY A 78 -20.34 -5.96 22.00
N GLU A 79 -20.48 -4.70 21.63
CA GLU A 79 -21.26 -3.72 22.40
C GLU A 79 -22.77 -4.02 22.40
N HIS A 80 -23.33 -4.41 21.25
CA HIS A 80 -24.74 -4.78 21.14
C HIS A 80 -25.08 -6.04 21.94
N ILE A 81 -24.21 -7.04 21.91
CA ILE A 81 -24.41 -8.26 22.70
C ILE A 81 -24.36 -7.92 24.20
N ARG A 82 -23.41 -7.08 24.65
CA ARG A 82 -23.29 -6.68 26.06
C ARG A 82 -24.56 -5.95 26.56
N THR A 83 -25.03 -4.97 25.81
CA THR A 83 -26.26 -4.22 26.16
C THR A 83 -27.51 -5.09 26.16
N ALA A 84 -27.58 -6.13 25.31
CA ALA A 84 -28.66 -7.09 25.31
C ALA A 84 -28.66 -7.98 26.58
N TRP A 85 -27.49 -8.43 27.07
CA TRP A 85 -27.42 -9.22 28.31
C TRP A 85 -27.72 -8.40 29.56
N GLU A 86 -27.26 -7.14 29.62
CA GLU A 86 -27.56 -6.21 30.73
C GLU A 86 -29.05 -5.85 30.80
N GLY A 87 -29.76 -5.86 29.65
CA GLY A 87 -31.21 -5.71 29.59
C GLY A 87 -32.01 -6.96 29.97
N MET A 88 -31.37 -8.13 30.06
CA MET A 88 -32.00 -9.42 30.38
C MET A 88 -31.85 -9.85 31.86
N GLU A 89 -31.17 -9.05 32.70
CA GLU A 89 -30.93 -9.36 34.13
C GLU A 89 -32.15 -9.18 35.06
N THR A 90 -33.37 -8.98 34.52
CA THR A 90 -34.60 -9.28 35.27
C THR A 90 -35.20 -10.60 34.77
N PRO A 91 -34.98 -11.72 35.46
CA PRO A 91 -35.71 -12.94 35.16
C PRO A 91 -37.22 -12.67 35.34
N PRO A 92 -38.09 -13.20 34.46
CA PRO A 92 -39.52 -13.13 34.71
C PRO A 92 -39.81 -13.87 36.01
N ALA A 93 -40.47 -13.18 36.95
CA ALA A 93 -40.97 -13.79 38.16
C ALA A 93 -42.00 -14.87 37.76
N PHE A 94 -41.60 -16.12 37.89
CA PHE A 94 -42.51 -17.27 37.95
C PHE A 94 -42.42 -17.88 39.33
#